data_AF-A0A2V9ME58-F1
#
_entry.id   AF-A0A2V9ME58-F1
#
_cell.length_a   1.000
_cell.length_b   1.000
_cell.length_c   1.000
_cell.angle_alpha   90.00
_cell.angle_beta   90.00
_cell.angle_gamma   90.00
#
_symmetry.space_group_name_H-M   'P 1'
#
loop_
_entity.id
_entity.type
_entity.pdbx_description
1 polymer ?
#
loop_
_entity_poly.entity_id
_entity_poly.type
_entity_poly.pdbx_seq_one_letter_code
_entity_poly.pdbx_strand_id
1 'polypeptide(L)'
;MIGREYFKHTTVLAVCTLACALRVLAQAPAGVLPQGSAQPAPPPATKIEGFKPAAGSVVMFGYDDLGSVAGVSVDVREARDAKGSAVRGLAVRGLLVEVTESQYRKERSFIDSDEISELLKGFDALLEVKANPTQFKNFEVRYTTRGELQLTAFNSSAGRVLYAVQAGRMLKAQKIGLS
;
A
#
# COMPACT_ATOMS: atom_id res chain seq x y z
N MET A 1 28.84 31.54 -39.28
CA MET A 1 30.25 31.92 -39.13
C MET A 1 30.35 32.93 -37.99
N ILE A 2 31.04 32.52 -36.91
CA ILE A 2 31.85 33.26 -35.94
C ILE A 2 31.43 34.72 -35.62
N GLY A 3 31.04 34.94 -34.36
CA GLY A 3 31.15 36.22 -33.67
C GLY A 3 31.87 36.02 -32.33
N ARG A 4 33.17 36.33 -32.31
CA ARG A 4 34.08 36.30 -31.16
C ARG A 4 34.21 37.75 -30.68
N GLU A 5 33.89 38.02 -29.42
CA GLU A 5 34.14 39.30 -28.75
C GLU A 5 35.03 39.00 -27.52
N TYR A 6 36.28 39.51 -27.47
CA TYR A 6 36.76 40.66 -26.67
C TYR A 6 36.83 40.36 -25.15
N PHE A 7 37.79 40.80 -24.32
CA PHE A 7 38.89 41.76 -24.39
C PHE A 7 39.77 41.55 -23.15
N LYS A 8 41.02 42.02 -23.19
CA LYS A 8 42.10 41.77 -22.23
C LYS A 8 42.08 42.74 -21.03
N HIS A 9 42.66 42.26 -19.93
CA HIS A 9 43.30 42.93 -18.77
C HIS A 9 43.41 44.45 -18.74
N THR A 10 43.15 45.07 -17.58
CA THR A 10 44.05 46.02 -16.90
C THR A 10 43.62 46.25 -15.43
N THR A 11 44.59 46.14 -14.54
CA THR A 11 44.56 46.32 -13.08
C THR A 11 44.52 47.81 -12.68
N VAL A 12 43.71 48.22 -11.69
CA VAL A 12 44.03 49.36 -10.81
C VAL A 12 43.50 49.09 -9.40
N LEU A 13 44.41 49.20 -8.43
CA LEU A 13 44.19 49.17 -6.99
C LEU A 13 43.69 50.55 -6.53
N ALA A 14 42.61 50.63 -5.76
CA ALA A 14 42.22 51.84 -5.05
C ALA A 14 41.58 51.48 -3.69
N VAL A 15 42.33 51.73 -2.62
CA VAL A 15 41.87 51.72 -1.23
C VAL A 15 41.24 53.07 -0.95
N CYS A 16 39.96 53.10 -0.57
CA CYS A 16 39.34 54.25 0.09
C CYS A 16 38.22 53.79 1.04
N THR A 17 38.34 54.27 2.26
CA THR A 17 37.53 54.02 3.45
C THR A 17 36.08 54.51 3.37
N LEU A 18 35.26 53.99 4.30
CA LEU A 18 34.08 54.63 4.91
C LEU A 18 32.72 54.41 4.22
N ALA A 19 31.88 53.54 4.81
CA ALA A 19 30.60 53.93 5.43
C ALA A 19 29.65 52.73 5.63
N CYS A 20 29.18 52.62 6.87
CA CYS A 20 27.98 51.94 7.34
C CYS A 20 26.95 51.47 6.31
N ALA A 21 26.65 50.18 6.30
CA ALA A 21 25.35 49.64 6.70
C ALA A 21 25.37 48.11 6.61
N LEU A 22 25.61 47.45 7.75
CA LEU A 22 25.27 46.04 7.93
C LEU A 22 23.76 45.89 7.75
N ARG A 23 23.32 45.46 6.56
CA ARG A 23 21.99 44.87 6.43
C ARG A 23 22.07 43.46 7.00
N VAL A 24 21.81 43.36 8.31
CA VAL A 24 21.43 42.09 8.93
C VAL A 24 20.11 41.67 8.28
N LEU A 25 20.17 40.80 7.27
CA LEU A 25 19.01 40.01 6.89
C LEU A 25 18.79 39.03 8.04
N ALA A 26 17.88 39.39 8.94
CA ALA A 26 17.33 38.47 9.92
C ALA A 26 16.74 37.29 9.14
N GLN A 27 17.44 36.15 9.12
CA GLN A 27 16.84 34.89 8.74
C GLN A 27 15.76 34.60 9.77
N ALA A 28 14.50 34.80 9.41
CA ALA A 28 13.39 34.32 10.20
C ALA A 28 13.59 32.80 10.40
N PRO A 29 13.45 32.28 11.62
CA PRO A 29 13.56 30.84 11.84
C PRO A 29 12.55 30.15 10.93
N ALA A 30 13.02 29.21 10.12
CA ALA A 30 12.17 28.36 9.31
C ALA A 30 11.11 27.76 10.24
N GLY A 31 9.86 28.17 10.06
CA GLY A 31 8.74 27.63 10.82
C GLY A 31 8.73 26.13 10.61
N VAL A 32 8.87 25.37 11.70
CA VAL A 32 8.60 23.94 11.71
C VAL A 32 7.12 23.80 11.36
N LEU A 33 6.82 23.41 10.12
CA LEU A 33 5.46 23.00 9.77
C LEU A 33 5.06 21.89 10.75
N PRO A 34 3.89 21.97 11.39
CA PRO A 34 3.42 20.89 12.26
C PRO A 34 3.48 19.59 11.47
N GLN A 35 4.28 18.62 11.94
CA GLN A 35 4.20 17.27 11.43
C GLN A 35 2.75 16.84 11.61
N GLY A 36 2.06 16.59 10.48
CA GLY A 36 0.68 16.12 10.50
C GLY A 36 0.59 14.96 11.47
N SER A 37 -0.32 15.06 12.45
CA SER A 37 -0.51 14.01 13.46
C SER A 37 -0.68 12.69 12.73
N ALA A 38 0.23 11.75 13.00
CA ALA A 38 0.12 10.41 12.45
C ALA A 38 -1.22 9.84 12.95
N GLN A 39 -2.20 9.72 12.05
CA GLN A 39 -3.44 9.03 12.38
C GLN A 39 -3.08 7.62 12.86
N PRO A 40 -3.66 7.15 13.98
CA PRO A 40 -3.45 5.79 14.44
C PRO A 40 -3.72 4.81 13.30
N ALA A 41 -2.84 3.83 13.14
CA ALA A 41 -3.07 2.76 12.17
C ALA A 41 -4.42 2.09 12.50
N PRO A 42 -5.21 1.73 11.47
CA PRO A 42 -6.47 1.05 11.70
C PRO A 42 -6.23 -0.27 12.45
N PRO A 43 -7.20 -0.73 13.28
CA PRO A 43 -7.08 -2.01 13.94
C PRO A 43 -6.99 -3.16 12.93
N PRO A 44 -6.29 -4.26 13.27
CA PRO A 44 -6.21 -5.43 12.42
C PRO A 44 -7.60 -6.04 12.20
N ALA A 45 -7.91 -6.42 10.96
CA ALA A 45 -9.20 -7.02 10.60
C ALA A 45 -9.10 -8.54 10.47
N THR A 46 -7.90 -9.04 10.22
CA THR A 46 -7.62 -10.47 10.12
C THR A 46 -6.75 -10.94 11.28
N LYS A 47 -6.82 -12.23 11.60
CA LYS A 47 -5.98 -12.86 12.63
C LYS A 47 -4.51 -12.80 12.25
N ILE A 48 -4.19 -12.86 10.95
CA ILE A 48 -2.81 -12.70 10.45
C ILE A 48 -2.30 -11.29 10.73
N GLU A 49 -3.07 -10.24 10.43
CA GLU A 49 -2.70 -8.85 10.75
C GLU A 49 -2.60 -8.62 12.26
N GLY A 50 -3.46 -9.29 13.03
CA GLY A 50 -3.50 -9.19 14.49
C GLY A 50 -2.49 -10.05 15.22
N PHE A 51 -1.65 -10.81 14.50
CA PHE A 51 -0.68 -11.72 15.12
C PHE A 51 0.36 -10.95 15.93
N LYS A 52 0.36 -11.17 17.24
CA LYS A 52 1.30 -10.53 18.18
C LYS A 52 2.10 -11.61 18.90
N PRO A 53 3.36 -11.85 18.51
CA PRO A 53 4.22 -12.81 19.19
C PRO A 53 4.64 -12.30 20.57
N ALA A 54 5.05 -13.21 21.46
CA ALA A 54 5.60 -12.80 22.74
C ALA A 54 6.93 -12.04 22.55
N ALA A 55 7.21 -11.07 23.42
CA ALA A 55 8.48 -10.35 23.36
C ALA A 55 9.68 -11.30 23.52
N GLY A 56 10.69 -11.15 22.66
CA GLY A 56 11.87 -12.01 22.66
C GLY A 56 11.59 -13.45 22.22
N SER A 57 10.50 -13.69 21.49
CA SER A 57 10.25 -14.97 20.82
C SER A 57 10.70 -14.95 19.37
N VAL A 58 10.93 -16.14 18.81
CA VAL A 58 11.26 -16.34 17.40
C VAL A 58 9.96 -16.62 16.66
N VAL A 59 9.66 -15.85 15.62
CA VAL A 59 8.49 -16.07 14.77
C VAL A 59 8.89 -16.88 13.54
N MET A 60 8.14 -17.94 13.26
CA MET A 60 8.27 -18.71 12.02
C MET A 60 7.13 -18.33 11.07
N PHE A 61 7.50 -18.01 9.84
CA PHE A 61 6.56 -17.76 8.75
C PHE A 61 6.63 -18.89 7.74
N GLY A 62 5.50 -19.58 7.54
CA GLY A 62 5.31 -20.52 6.45
C GLY A 62 4.57 -19.84 5.30
N TYR A 63 4.91 -20.21 4.07
CA TYR A 63 4.16 -19.78 2.90
C TYR A 63 4.23 -20.82 1.79
N ASP A 64 3.19 -20.85 0.96
CA ASP A 64 3.12 -21.66 -0.25
C ASP A 64 2.42 -20.85 -1.35
N ASP A 65 2.91 -20.94 -2.58
CA ASP A 65 2.36 -20.22 -3.73
C ASP A 65 1.24 -21.06 -4.37
N LEU A 66 0.02 -20.53 -4.38
CA LEU A 66 -1.13 -21.20 -5.01
C LEU A 66 -1.29 -20.82 -6.49
N GLY A 67 -0.50 -19.86 -6.97
CA GLY A 67 -0.44 -19.43 -8.35
C GLY A 67 -0.85 -17.97 -8.56
N SER A 68 -0.81 -17.57 -9.82
CA SER A 68 -1.19 -16.23 -10.26
C SER A 68 -1.91 -16.24 -11.59
N VAL A 69 -2.83 -15.30 -11.75
CA VAL A 69 -3.61 -15.09 -12.98
C VAL A 69 -3.96 -13.62 -13.13
N ALA A 70 -3.72 -13.06 -14.32
CA ALA A 70 -4.14 -11.70 -14.68
C ALA A 70 -3.75 -10.60 -13.66
N GLY A 71 -2.54 -10.68 -13.11
CA GLY A 71 -2.04 -9.71 -12.11
C GLY A 71 -2.52 -9.94 -10.69
N VAL A 72 -3.31 -10.99 -10.43
CA VAL A 72 -3.69 -11.45 -9.08
C VAL A 72 -2.85 -12.66 -8.71
N SER A 73 -2.16 -12.64 -7.57
CA SER A 73 -1.46 -13.80 -7.01
C SER A 73 -2.00 -14.17 -5.64
N VAL A 74 -1.94 -15.45 -5.31
CA VAL A 74 -2.48 -15.98 -4.05
C VAL A 74 -1.45 -16.87 -3.38
N ASP A 75 -1.10 -16.55 -2.14
CA ASP A 75 -0.25 -17.38 -1.30
C ASP A 75 -1.03 -17.91 -0.08
N VAL A 76 -0.74 -19.12 0.35
CA VAL A 76 -1.03 -19.54 1.73
C VAL A 76 -0.02 -18.89 2.66
N ARG A 77 -0.46 -18.40 3.82
CA ARG A 77 0.40 -17.86 4.87
C ARG A 77 0.13 -18.52 6.21
N GLU A 78 1.20 -18.84 6.93
CA GLU A 78 1.19 -19.25 8.34
C GLU A 78 2.14 -18.37 9.14
N ALA A 79 1.72 -17.90 10.31
CA ALA A 79 2.61 -17.30 11.30
C ALA A 79 2.46 -18.00 12.64
N ARG A 80 3.57 -18.34 13.30
CA ARG A 80 3.58 -19.01 14.60
C ARG A 80 4.78 -18.61 15.45
N ASP A 81 4.58 -18.61 16.77
CA ASP A 81 5.63 -18.38 17.75
C ASP A 81 6.37 -19.70 18.05
N ALA A 82 7.70 -19.71 17.95
CA ALA A 82 8.55 -20.89 18.17
C ALA A 82 8.60 -21.34 19.64
N LYS A 83 8.28 -20.48 20.61
CA LYS A 83 8.16 -20.85 22.03
C LYS A 83 6.84 -21.54 22.35
N GLY A 84 5.85 -21.48 21.44
CA GLY A 84 4.63 -22.26 21.55
C GLY A 84 4.94 -23.75 21.33
N SER A 85 4.67 -24.58 22.34
CA SER A 85 4.85 -26.03 22.31
C SER A 85 4.43 -26.64 20.96
N ALA A 86 5.16 -27.68 20.52
CA ALA A 86 4.91 -28.46 19.31
C ALA A 86 3.47 -29.00 19.18
N VAL A 87 2.67 -28.91 20.25
CA VAL A 87 1.22 -29.06 20.25
C VAL A 87 0.55 -27.75 19.83
N ARG A 88 0.24 -27.59 18.52
CA ARG A 88 -0.79 -26.66 18.02
C ARG A 88 -0.75 -25.23 18.62
N GLY A 89 0.43 -24.71 18.94
CA GLY A 89 0.57 -23.37 19.51
C GLY A 89 0.16 -22.31 18.50
N LEU A 90 -1.05 -21.74 18.67
CA LEU A 90 -1.54 -20.46 18.15
C LEU A 90 -1.09 -20.03 16.73
N ALA A 91 -0.92 -20.99 15.81
CA ALA A 91 -0.58 -20.68 14.44
C ALA A 91 -1.78 -19.99 13.78
N VAL A 92 -1.57 -18.80 13.24
CA VAL A 92 -2.57 -18.11 12.42
C VAL A 92 -2.33 -18.47 10.96
N ARG A 93 -3.41 -18.78 10.24
CA ARG A 93 -3.39 -19.24 8.86
C ARG A 93 -4.42 -18.52 8.02
N GLY A 94 -4.12 -18.39 6.75
CA GLY A 94 -5.00 -17.71 5.81
C GLY A 94 -4.33 -17.57 4.45
N LEU A 95 -4.93 -16.71 3.62
CA LEU A 95 -4.42 -16.37 2.30
C LEU A 95 -3.88 -14.95 2.30
N LEU A 96 -2.83 -14.72 1.53
CA LEU A 96 -2.42 -13.40 1.05
C LEU A 96 -2.82 -13.32 -0.42
N VAL A 97 -3.65 -12.33 -0.76
CA VAL A 97 -3.96 -11.99 -2.14
C VAL A 97 -3.26 -10.69 -2.49
N GLU A 98 -2.40 -10.72 -3.51
CA GLU A 98 -1.75 -9.54 -4.07
C GLU A 98 -2.36 -9.22 -5.44
N VAL A 99 -2.78 -7.97 -5.62
CA VAL A 99 -3.27 -7.45 -6.90
C VAL A 99 -2.24 -6.45 -7.43
N THR A 100 -1.70 -6.75 -8.60
CA THR A 100 -0.71 -5.93 -9.29
C THR A 100 -1.38 -5.23 -10.48
N GLU A 101 -1.65 -3.94 -10.33
CA GLU A 101 -2.15 -3.10 -11.44
C GLU A 101 -1.00 -2.64 -12.35
N SER A 102 0.18 -2.42 -11.77
CA SER A 102 1.40 -2.07 -12.50
C SER A 102 2.63 -2.45 -11.68
N GLN A 103 3.82 -2.37 -12.27
CA GLN A 103 5.09 -2.62 -11.58
C GLN A 103 5.28 -1.79 -10.29
N TYR A 104 4.61 -0.64 -10.17
CA TYR A 104 4.71 0.26 -9.02
C TYR A 104 3.46 0.24 -8.12
N ARG A 105 2.40 -0.45 -8.52
CA ARG A 105 1.13 -0.47 -7.77
C ARG A 105 0.72 -1.91 -7.48
N LYS A 106 1.03 -2.30 -6.25
CA LYS A 106 0.70 -3.60 -5.68
C LYS A 106 -0.10 -3.38 -4.40
N GLU A 107 -1.26 -4.00 -4.34
CA GLU A 107 -2.15 -3.92 -3.19
C GLU A 107 -2.34 -5.33 -2.62
N ARG A 108 -2.51 -5.43 -1.30
CA ARG A 108 -2.56 -6.70 -0.57
C ARG A 108 -3.75 -6.75 0.35
N SER A 109 -4.32 -7.96 0.45
CA SER A 109 -5.38 -8.30 1.38
C SER A 109 -5.08 -9.65 2.01
N PHE A 110 -5.33 -9.74 3.31
CA PHE A 110 -5.27 -11.00 4.04
C PHE A 110 -6.67 -11.57 4.18
N ILE A 111 -6.78 -12.90 4.20
CA ILE A 111 -8.07 -13.59 4.33
C ILE A 111 -7.86 -14.69 5.35
N ASP A 112 -8.59 -14.67 6.45
CA ASP A 112 -8.43 -15.72 7.46
C ASP A 112 -8.97 -17.06 6.95
N SER A 113 -8.42 -18.16 7.47
CA SER A 113 -8.82 -19.51 7.05
C SER A 113 -10.32 -19.79 7.21
N ASP A 114 -10.99 -19.18 8.19
CA ASP A 114 -12.43 -19.33 8.42
C ASP A 114 -13.31 -18.56 7.43
N GLU A 115 -12.75 -17.62 6.66
CA GLU A 115 -13.47 -16.88 5.61
C GLU A 115 -13.44 -17.56 4.24
N ILE A 116 -12.54 -18.52 4.02
CA ILE A 116 -12.31 -19.12 2.68
C ILE A 116 -13.60 -19.70 2.10
N SER A 117 -14.42 -20.39 2.90
CA SER A 117 -15.69 -20.97 2.43
C SER A 117 -16.68 -19.91 1.95
N GLU A 118 -16.78 -18.78 2.65
CA GLU A 118 -17.67 -17.67 2.25
C GLU A 118 -17.11 -16.90 1.06
N LEU A 119 -15.78 -16.78 0.96
CA LEU A 119 -15.12 -16.18 -0.20
C LEU A 119 -15.46 -16.96 -1.49
N LEU A 120 -15.39 -18.29 -1.44
CA LEU A 120 -15.72 -19.15 -2.58
C LEU A 120 -17.19 -18.98 -3.01
N LYS A 121 -18.12 -18.91 -2.04
CA LYS A 121 -19.53 -18.60 -2.33
C LYS A 121 -19.70 -17.21 -2.96
N GLY A 122 -18.92 -16.23 -2.51
CA GLY A 122 -18.90 -14.88 -3.09
C GLY A 122 -18.45 -14.88 -4.55
N PHE A 123 -17.43 -15.67 -4.90
CA PHE A 123 -17.02 -15.90 -6.28
C PHE A 123 -18.13 -16.54 -7.11
N ASP A 124 -18.75 -17.61 -6.62
CA ASP A 124 -19.84 -18.30 -7.33
C ASP A 124 -21.01 -17.33 -7.59
N ALA A 125 -21.45 -16.60 -6.58
CA ALA A 125 -22.54 -15.63 -6.69
C ALA A 125 -22.24 -14.51 -7.71
N LEU A 126 -20.99 -14.03 -7.78
CA LEU A 126 -20.58 -13.05 -8.79
C LEU A 126 -20.54 -13.66 -10.19
N LEU A 127 -20.04 -14.88 -10.33
CA LEU A 127 -19.99 -15.57 -11.62
C LEU A 127 -21.37 -15.89 -12.18
N GLU A 128 -22.39 -16.02 -11.34
CA GLU A 128 -23.80 -16.15 -11.76
C GLU A 128 -24.37 -14.87 -12.40
N VAL A 129 -23.78 -13.70 -12.13
CA VAL A 129 -24.21 -12.43 -12.74
C VAL A 129 -23.81 -12.41 -14.22
N LYS A 130 -24.70 -12.87 -15.10
CA LYS A 130 -24.50 -12.90 -16.56
C LYS A 130 -25.12 -11.71 -17.31
N ALA A 131 -26.05 -11.02 -16.68
CA ALA A 131 -26.75 -9.86 -17.23
C ALA A 131 -27.07 -8.86 -16.10
N ASN A 132 -27.49 -7.65 -16.47
CA ASN A 132 -27.87 -6.62 -15.51
C ASN A 132 -29.09 -7.08 -14.68
N PRO A 133 -28.95 -7.29 -13.36
CA PRO A 133 -30.04 -7.77 -12.52
C PRO A 133 -31.00 -6.65 -12.10
N THR A 134 -30.75 -5.40 -12.53
CA THR A 134 -31.47 -4.21 -12.11
C THR A 134 -32.21 -3.55 -13.29
N GLN A 135 -33.11 -2.62 -12.97
CA GLN A 135 -33.79 -1.80 -13.97
C GLN A 135 -32.97 -0.58 -14.43
N PHE A 136 -31.84 -0.30 -13.79
CA PHE A 136 -31.00 0.85 -14.11
C PHE A 136 -30.06 0.54 -15.27
N LYS A 137 -29.58 1.57 -15.96
CA LYS A 137 -28.63 1.41 -17.08
C LYS A 137 -27.33 0.72 -16.65
N ASN A 138 -26.85 1.03 -15.44
CA ASN A 138 -25.62 0.49 -14.89
C ASN A 138 -25.88 -0.22 -13.56
N PHE A 139 -25.06 -1.22 -13.26
CA PHE A 139 -25.09 -1.97 -12.01
C PHE A 139 -23.67 -2.27 -11.53
N GLU A 140 -23.57 -2.52 -10.22
CA GLU A 140 -22.39 -3.04 -9.57
C GLU A 140 -22.85 -4.02 -8.48
N VAL A 141 -22.30 -5.23 -8.48
CA VAL A 141 -22.47 -6.23 -7.41
C VAL A 141 -21.10 -6.47 -6.81
N ARG A 142 -21.01 -6.42 -5.48
CA ARG A 142 -19.74 -6.53 -4.76
C ARG A 142 -19.80 -7.59 -3.67
N TYR A 143 -18.73 -8.34 -3.54
CA TYR A 143 -18.41 -9.12 -2.35
C TYR A 143 -17.16 -8.54 -1.70
N THR A 144 -17.10 -8.48 -0.36
CA THR A 144 -15.94 -7.92 0.36
C THR A 144 -15.63 -8.76 1.59
N THR A 145 -14.36 -9.14 1.75
CA THR A 145 -13.84 -9.87 2.92
C THR A 145 -13.48 -8.91 4.06
N ARG A 146 -13.20 -9.43 5.26
CA ARG A 146 -12.73 -8.61 6.40
C ARG A 146 -11.42 -7.90 6.10
N GLY A 147 -10.50 -8.56 5.40
CA GLY A 147 -9.23 -7.98 4.96
C GLY A 147 -9.33 -7.12 3.69
N GLU A 148 -10.53 -6.66 3.36
CA GLU A 148 -10.81 -5.69 2.29
C GLU A 148 -10.41 -6.18 0.88
N LEU A 149 -10.28 -7.50 0.66
CA LEU A 149 -10.35 -8.05 -0.69
C LEU A 149 -11.78 -7.86 -1.21
N GLN A 150 -11.89 -7.27 -2.39
CA GLN A 150 -13.15 -6.99 -3.05
C GLN A 150 -13.21 -7.64 -4.42
N LEU A 151 -14.35 -8.28 -4.68
CA LEU A 151 -14.70 -8.87 -5.96
C LEU A 151 -15.92 -8.13 -6.48
N THR A 152 -15.87 -7.70 -7.74
CA THR A 152 -16.92 -6.84 -8.31
C THR A 152 -17.35 -7.35 -9.68
N ALA A 153 -18.66 -7.46 -9.89
CA ALA A 153 -19.27 -7.64 -11.21
C ALA A 153 -20.03 -6.35 -11.57
N PHE A 154 -19.76 -5.79 -12.73
CA PHE A 154 -20.36 -4.52 -13.17
C PHE A 154 -20.51 -4.52 -14.69
N ASN A 155 -21.35 -3.66 -15.25
CA ASN A 155 -21.40 -3.51 -16.70
C ASN A 155 -20.50 -2.37 -17.21
N SER A 156 -19.88 -2.62 -18.36
CA SER A 156 -19.27 -1.57 -19.18
C SER A 156 -20.33 -0.61 -19.76
N SER A 157 -19.87 0.50 -20.32
CA SER A 157 -20.71 1.44 -21.08
C SER A 157 -21.44 0.78 -22.26
N ALA A 158 -20.89 -0.31 -22.80
CA ALA A 158 -21.49 -1.13 -23.86
C ALA A 158 -22.47 -2.21 -23.34
N GLY A 159 -22.77 -2.22 -22.04
CA GLY A 159 -23.70 -3.17 -21.41
C GLY A 159 -23.14 -4.58 -21.14
N ARG A 160 -21.89 -4.85 -21.53
CA ARG A 160 -21.22 -6.14 -21.23
C ARG A 160 -20.86 -6.23 -19.75
N VAL A 161 -21.11 -7.37 -19.11
CA VAL A 161 -20.66 -7.66 -17.75
C VAL A 161 -19.14 -7.87 -17.74
N LEU A 162 -18.47 -7.20 -16.80
CA LEU A 162 -17.06 -7.26 -16.51
C LEU A 162 -16.86 -7.62 -15.03
N TYR A 163 -15.69 -8.18 -14.73
CA TYR A 163 -15.28 -8.54 -13.39
C TYR A 163 -14.01 -7.81 -13.01
N ALA A 164 -13.91 -7.40 -11.75
CA ALA A 164 -12.71 -6.79 -11.18
C ALA A 164 -12.40 -7.40 -9.81
N VAL A 165 -11.10 -7.46 -9.50
CA VAL A 165 -10.58 -7.84 -8.19
C VAL A 165 -9.76 -6.66 -7.69
N GLN A 166 -10.01 -6.23 -6.46
CA GLN A 166 -9.24 -5.21 -5.79
C GLN A 166 -8.81 -5.74 -4.42
N ALA A 167 -7.53 -5.63 -4.12
CA ALA A 167 -7.03 -5.86 -2.77
C ALA A 167 -6.87 -4.51 -2.10
N GLY A 168 -7.01 -4.43 -0.78
CA GLY A 168 -6.89 -3.13 -0.15
C GLY A 168 -6.97 -3.13 1.36
N ARG A 169 -5.89 -3.49 2.05
CA ARG A 169 -5.68 -3.05 3.43
C ARG A 169 -4.20 -2.71 3.65
N MET A 170 -3.81 -1.48 3.32
CA MET A 170 -2.44 -1.01 3.58
C MET A 170 -2.24 -0.73 5.06
N LEU A 171 -1.62 -1.67 5.79
CA LEU A 171 -0.93 -1.34 7.04
C LEU A 171 0.33 -0.56 6.67
N LYS A 172 0.30 0.77 6.79
CA LYS A 172 1.45 1.63 6.47
C LYS A 172 2.67 1.14 7.26
N ALA A 173 3.68 0.61 6.58
CA ALA A 173 5.03 0.57 7.11
C ALA A 173 5.57 2.01 7.08
N GLN A 174 5.73 2.63 8.24
CA GLN A 174 6.38 3.92 8.34
C GLN A 174 7.86 3.72 7.99
N LYS A 175 8.29 4.24 6.84
CA LYS A 175 9.70 4.36 6.49
C LYS A 175 10.35 5.26 7.55
N ILE A 176 11.02 4.67 8.54
CA ILE A 176 11.92 5.41 9.41
C ILE A 176 13.17 5.66 8.58
N GLY A 177 13.27 6.84 7.98
CA GLY A 177 14.51 7.28 7.36
C GLY A 177 15.56 7.42 8.45
N LEU A 178 16.55 6.55 8.48
CA LEU A 178 17.80 6.82 9.18
C LEU A 178 18.59 7.75 8.26
N SER A 179 18.71 9.01 8.66
CA SER A 179 19.66 9.97 8.06
C SER A 179 21.07 9.71 8.56
#